data_AF-A0A2I0WPK7-F1
#
_entry.id   AF-A0A2I0WPK7-F1
#
_cell.length_a   1.000
_cell.length_b   1.000
_cell.length_c   1.000
_cell.angle_alpha   90.00
_cell.angle_beta   90.00
_cell.angle_gamma   90.00
#
_symmetry.space_group_name_H-M   'P 1'
#
loop_
_entity.id
_entity.type
_entity.pdbx_description
1 polymer ?
#
loop_
_entity_poly.entity_id
_entity_poly.type
_entity_poly.pdbx_seq_one_letter_code
_entity_poly.pdbx_strand_id
1 'polypeptide(L)' 'MKDIGDSYYVVIIDESCDVSIKEKLTVALRYVDNLDKVIESFIGIKYVVSTNVVALK' A
#
# COMPACT_ATOMS: atom_id res chain seq x y z
N MET A 1 0.88 13.35 5.35
CA MET A 1 0.57 12.51 6.54
C MET A 1 0.25 13.30 7.79
N LYS A 2 0.68 14.56 7.95
CA LYS A 2 0.19 15.41 9.06
C LYS A 2 -1.35 15.50 9.10
N ASP A 3 -1.98 15.34 7.94
CA ASP A 3 -3.43 15.44 7.74
C ASP A 3 -4.19 14.20 8.23
N ILE A 4 -3.50 13.08 8.50
CA ILE A 4 -4.10 11.85 9.02
C ILE A 4 -4.30 11.93 10.53
N GLY A 5 -3.42 12.64 11.25
CA GLY A 5 -3.42 12.71 12.71
C GLY A 5 -3.57 11.34 13.38
N ASP A 6 -4.53 11.25 14.30
CA ASP A 6 -4.96 10.02 14.99
C ASP A 6 -6.21 9.38 14.34
N SER A 7 -6.55 9.76 13.10
CA SER A 7 -7.72 9.25 12.39
C SER A 7 -7.50 7.84 11.86
N TYR A 8 -8.60 7.13 11.60
CA TYR A 8 -8.57 5.81 10.98
C TYR A 8 -7.99 5.87 9.57
N TYR A 9 -7.17 4.87 9.25
CA TYR A 9 -6.59 4.68 7.94
C TYR A 9 -6.63 3.21 7.55
N VAL A 10 -6.56 2.97 6.24
CA VAL A 10 -6.44 1.64 5.66
C VAL A 10 -5.14 1.57 4.88
N VAL A 11 -4.35 0.54 5.15
CA VAL A 11 -3.20 0.19 4.32
C VAL A 11 -3.69 -0.75 3.23
N ILE A 12 -3.46 -0.36 1.98
CA ILE A 12 -3.78 -1.16 0.81
C ILE A 12 -2.46 -1.76 0.32
N ILE A 13 -2.46 -3.08 0.19
CA ILE A 13 -1.36 -3.85 -0.36
C ILE A 13 -1.87 -4.48 -1.65
N ASP A 14 -1.23 -4.14 -2.76
CA ASP A 14 -1.57 -4.68 -4.07
C ASP A 14 -0.39 -5.46 -4.62
N GLU A 15 -0.69 -6.63 -5.18
CA GLU A 15 0.28 -7.49 -5.85
C GLU A 15 0.30 -7.17 -7.36
N SER A 16 1.48 -6.84 -7.86
CA SER A 16 1.71 -6.64 -9.28
C SER A 16 2.97 -7.38 -9.74
N CYS A 17 3.00 -7.81 -10.99
CA CYS A 17 4.19 -8.41 -11.59
C CYS A 17 4.81 -7.44 -12.60
N ASP A 18 6.13 -7.26 -12.55
CA ASP A 18 6.83 -6.50 -13.57
C ASP A 18 7.11 -7.36 -14.83
N VAL A 19 7.60 -6.72 -15.90
CA VAL A 19 8.03 -7.38 -17.15
C VAL A 19 9.09 -8.48 -16.96
N SER A 20 9.73 -8.53 -15.79
CA SER A 20 10.71 -9.55 -15.40
C SER A 20 10.13 -10.71 -14.58
N ILE A 21 8.79 -10.80 -14.43
CA ILE A 21 8.07 -11.80 -13.62
C ILE A 21 8.45 -11.72 -12.12
N LYS A 22 9.11 -10.63 -11.72
CA LYS A 22 9.38 -10.35 -10.30
C LYS A 22 8.13 -9.78 -9.67
N GLU A 23 7.71 -10.41 -8.59
CA GLU A 23 6.55 -9.99 -7.82
C GLU A 23 6.88 -8.70 -7.06
N LYS A 24 5.99 -7.72 -7.17
CA LYS A 24 6.06 -6.41 -6.53
C LYS A 24 4.82 -6.23 -5.67
N LEU A 25 5.04 -5.74 -4.46
CA LEU A 25 3.97 -5.29 -3.59
C LEU A 25 3.94 -3.77 -3.60
N THR A 26 2.84 -3.21 -4.08
CA THR A 26 2.55 -1.79 -3.99
C THR A 26 1.85 -1.51 -2.68
N VAL A 27 2.33 -0.51 -1.93
CA VAL A 27 1.72 -0.06 -0.69
C VAL A 27 1.13 1.32 -0.92
N ALA A 28 -0.18 1.43 -0.67
CA ALA A 28 -0.90 2.69 -0.64
C ALA A 28 -1.60 2.86 0.70
N LEU A 29 -1.87 4.10 1.05
CA LEU A 29 -2.60 4.47 2.25
C LEU A 29 -3.88 5.18 1.84
N ARG A 30 -5.02 4.74 2.38
CA ARG A 30 -6.30 5.41 2.22
C ARG A 30 -6.78 5.94 3.56
N TYR A 31 -7.14 7.21 3.61
CA TYR A 31 -7.62 7.87 4.82
C TYR A 31 -8.59 9.00 4.50
N VAL A 32 -9.25 9.52 5.54
CA VAL A 32 -10.08 10.73 5.43
C VAL A 32 -9.27 11.90 5.97
N ASP A 33 -9.09 12.95 5.17
CA ASP A 33 -8.40 14.16 5.61
C ASP A 33 -9.27 15.01 6.56
N ASN A 34 -8.68 16.10 7.08
CA ASN A 34 -9.38 17.05 7.94
C ASN A 34 -10.50 17.85 7.24
N LEU A 35 -10.68 17.69 5.93
CA LEU A 35 -11.75 18.29 5.14
C LEU A 35 -12.81 17.25 4.75
N ASP A 36 -12.82 16.10 5.44
CA ASP A 36 -13.71 14.96 5.20
C ASP A 36 -13.61 14.37 3.79
N LYS A 37 -12.44 14.48 3.14
CA LYS A 37 -12.19 13.91 1.82
C LYS A 37 -11.43 12.61 1.94
N VAL A 38 -11.84 11.62 1.15
CA VAL A 38 -11.08 10.37 1.01
C VAL A 38 -9.83 10.66 0.18
N ILE A 39 -8.67 10.51 0.80
CA ILE A 39 -7.36 10.63 0.18
C ILE A 39 -6.75 9.24 0.05
N GLU A 40 -6.23 8.95 -1.14
CA GLU A 40 -5.37 7.80 -1.40
C GLU A 40 -3.96 8.29 -1.73
N SER A 41 -2.97 7.83 -0.98
CA SER A 41 -1.58 8.25 -1.10
C SER A 41 -0.69 7.03 -1.32
N PHE A 42 0.01 7.01 -2.45
CA PHE A 42 1.01 5.98 -2.76
C PHE A 42 2.24 6.15 -1.85
N ILE A 43 2.62 5.07 -1.17
CA ILE A 43 3.74 5.06 -0.23
C ILE A 43 5.00 4.49 -0.90
N GLY A 44 4.86 3.43 -1.69
CA GLY A 44 6.00 2.83 -2.38
C GLY A 44 5.74 1.45 -2.97
N ILE A 45 6.78 0.93 -3.61
CA ILE A 45 6.82 -0.44 -4.16
C ILE A 45 7.93 -1.21 -3.44
N LYS A 46 7.60 -2.43 -3.00
CA LYS A 46 8.56 -3.39 -2.47
C LYS A 46 8.71 -4.53 -3.47
N TYR A 47 9.95 -4.79 -3.89
CA TYR A 47 10.26 -6.01 -4.62
C TYR A 47 10.30 -7.17 -3.63
N VAL A 48 9.55 -8.22 -3.93
CA VAL A 48 9.54 -9.45 -3.15
C VAL A 48 9.94 -10.63 -4.04
N VAL A 49 10.55 -11.64 -3.41
CA VAL A 49 10.97 -12.85 -4.12
C VAL A 49 9.74 -13.71 -4.46
N SER A 50 8.75 -13.73 -3.56
CA SER A 50 7.42 -14.18 -3.90
C SER A 50 6.32 -13.56 -3.03
N THR A 51 5.10 -13.47 -3.57
CA THR A 51 3.82 -13.11 -2.91
C THR A 51 3.04 -14.34 -2.47
N ASN A 52 3.55 -15.56 -2.73
CA ASN A 52 2.95 -16.79 -2.26
C ASN A 52 2.71 -16.71 -0.73
N VAL A 53 1.55 -17.17 -0.28
CA VAL A 53 1.13 -17.16 1.13
C VAL A 53 2.18 -17.79 2.06
N VAL A 54 2.97 -18.75 1.57
CA VAL A 54 4.07 -19.38 2.33
C VAL A 54 5.26 -18.43 2.57
N ALA A 55 5.50 -17.46 1.67
CA ALA A 55 6.57 -16.47 1.77
C ALA A 55 6.21 -15.27 2.67
N LEU A 56 4.91 -15.02 2.91
CA LEU A 56 4.36 -13.97 3.77
C LEU A 56 4.30 -14.38 5.26
N LYS A 57 5.36 -15.02 5.78
CA LYS A 57 5.44 -15.45 7.18
C LYS A 57 6.09 -14.40 8.08
#